data_AF-A0A395GP22-F1
#
_entry.id   AF-A0A395GP22-F1
#
_cell.length_a   1.000
_cell.length_b   1.000
_cell.length_c   1.000
_cell.angle_alpha   90.00
_cell.angle_beta   90.00
_cell.angle_gamma   90.00
#
_symmetry.space_group_name_H-M   'P 1'
#
loop_
_entity.id
_entity.type
_entity.pdbx_description
1 polymer ?
#
loop_
_entity_poly.entity_id
_entity_poly.type
_entity_poly.pdbx_seq_one_letter_code
_entity_poly.pdbx_strand_id
1 'polypeptide(L)'
;MTPEEPPAFNLTEVDRQVLALTDDEFILHDWEDLKAIIARNDLGILKRKPSDLTRYLAWSHETKLKYGTITNYICQHRLGWEIPPSSSSSSSTSTSTRTNTPSTQSTSSTSTSTDPIFPYTNPIPFAHPDDYKILRNDWPYGLTPDISHLVVWLRTPVAVKPENGDVTEESRALIEGFVQRVFVERLVREITDVNGEGEGVAKAKAKDQVLWFKNWTALQSVRSLEHIHVLVRDVPERILVEWTGEGETRH
;
A
#
# COMPACT_ATOMS: atom_id res chain seq x y z
N MET A 1 -37.71 1.72 -5.68
CA MET A 1 -36.54 0.86 -5.91
C MET A 1 -35.59 1.63 -6.80
N THR A 2 -34.58 2.26 -6.19
CA THR A 2 -33.46 2.85 -6.93
C THR A 2 -32.65 1.73 -7.57
N PRO A 3 -32.24 1.83 -8.84
CA PRO A 3 -31.36 0.85 -9.46
C PRO A 3 -30.06 0.80 -8.65
N GLU A 4 -29.66 -0.40 -8.23
CA GLU A 4 -28.41 -0.65 -7.52
C GLU A 4 -27.26 -0.38 -8.51
N GLU A 5 -26.58 0.75 -8.36
CA GLU A 5 -25.41 1.09 -9.18
C GLU A 5 -24.29 0.08 -8.93
N PRO A 6 -23.54 -0.32 -9.98
CA PRO A 6 -22.53 -1.34 -9.85
C PRO A 6 -21.44 -0.90 -8.85
N PRO A 7 -20.94 -1.81 -8.00
CA PRO A 7 -19.97 -1.50 -6.96
C PRO A 7 -18.68 -0.90 -7.55
N ALA A 8 -17.97 -0.12 -6.73
CA ALA A 8 -16.74 0.57 -7.11
C ALA A 8 -15.67 -0.36 -7.72
N PHE A 9 -15.74 -1.65 -7.44
CA PHE A 9 -15.00 -2.72 -8.10
C PHE A 9 -15.94 -3.92 -8.22
N ASN A 10 -15.74 -4.76 -9.24
CA ASN A 10 -16.53 -5.99 -9.38
C ASN A 10 -16.28 -6.86 -8.14
N LEU A 11 -17.33 -7.08 -7.34
CA LEU A 11 -17.26 -7.97 -6.19
C LEU A 11 -16.85 -9.37 -6.68
N THR A 12 -15.81 -9.91 -6.09
CA THR A 12 -15.44 -11.31 -6.30
C THR A 12 -16.43 -12.22 -5.60
N GLU A 13 -16.40 -13.51 -5.93
CA GLU A 13 -17.20 -14.50 -5.19
C GLU A 13 -16.85 -14.52 -3.70
N VAL A 14 -15.58 -14.31 -3.39
CA VAL A 14 -15.09 -14.24 -2.02
C VAL A 14 -15.67 -13.02 -1.30
N ASP A 15 -15.77 -11.87 -1.97
CA ASP A 15 -16.37 -10.67 -1.36
C ASP A 15 -17.86 -10.89 -1.05
N ARG A 16 -18.58 -11.58 -1.94
CA ARG A 16 -19.99 -11.94 -1.70
C ARG A 16 -20.15 -12.88 -0.52
N GLN A 17 -19.25 -13.86 -0.37
CA GLN A 17 -19.26 -14.78 0.77
C GLN A 17 -19.01 -14.04 2.09
N VAL A 18 -18.03 -13.12 2.12
CA VAL A 18 -17.76 -12.30 3.30
C VAL A 18 -18.97 -11.43 3.65
N LEU A 19 -19.61 -10.78 2.67
CA LEU A 19 -20.80 -9.96 2.90
C LEU A 19 -22.03 -10.75 3.38
N ALA A 20 -22.05 -12.08 3.18
CA ALA A 20 -23.12 -12.94 3.68
C ALA A 20 -22.95 -13.31 5.17
N LEU A 21 -21.78 -13.05 5.75
CA LEU A 21 -21.49 -13.31 7.17
C LEU A 21 -21.87 -12.11 8.03
N THR A 22 -22.18 -12.38 9.29
CA THR A 22 -22.14 -11.37 10.36
C THR A 22 -20.71 -11.17 10.85
N ASP A 23 -20.51 -10.04 11.52
CA ASP A 23 -19.24 -9.69 12.15
C ASP A 23 -18.75 -10.71 13.19
N ASP A 24 -19.68 -11.41 13.86
CA ASP A 24 -19.38 -12.42 14.88
C ASP A 24 -19.02 -13.78 14.26
N GLU A 25 -19.51 -14.05 13.04
CA GLU A 25 -19.16 -15.25 12.26
C GLU A 25 -17.82 -15.11 11.55
N PHE A 26 -17.33 -13.88 11.38
CA PHE A 26 -16.04 -13.62 10.75
C PHE A 26 -14.89 -13.95 11.71
N ILE A 27 -14.03 -14.87 11.29
CA ILE A 27 -12.81 -15.23 12.03
C ILE A 27 -11.72 -14.22 11.68
N LEU A 28 -11.25 -13.49 12.69
CA LEU A 28 -10.13 -12.56 12.55
C LEU A 28 -8.82 -13.32 12.25
N HIS A 29 -7.99 -12.73 11.40
CA HIS A 29 -6.63 -13.21 11.15
C HIS A 29 -5.74 -12.88 12.35
N ASP A 30 -5.23 -13.91 13.01
CA ASP A 30 -4.18 -13.77 14.02
C ASP A 30 -2.79 -13.75 13.39
N TRP A 31 -1.76 -13.52 14.22
CA TRP A 31 -0.39 -13.37 13.74
C TRP A 31 0.18 -14.61 13.05
N GLU A 32 -0.14 -15.80 13.54
CA GLU A 32 0.41 -17.05 12.99
C GLU A 32 -0.30 -17.42 11.68
N ASP A 33 -1.60 -17.15 11.57
CA ASP A 33 -2.32 -17.23 10.31
C ASP A 33 -1.73 -16.28 9.25
N LEU A 34 -1.45 -15.03 9.63
CA LEU A 34 -0.84 -14.04 8.73
C LEU A 34 0.55 -14.46 8.26
N LYS A 35 1.40 -14.97 9.15
CA LYS A 35 2.70 -15.56 8.77
C LYS A 35 2.52 -16.67 7.74
N ALA A 36 1.58 -17.57 7.98
CA ALA A 36 1.34 -18.71 7.12
C ALA A 36 0.79 -18.28 5.74
N ILE A 37 -0.13 -17.31 5.70
CA ILE A 37 -0.68 -16.73 4.48
C ILE A 37 0.42 -16.07 3.64
N ILE A 38 1.22 -15.21 4.26
CA ILE A 38 2.30 -14.47 3.57
C ILE A 38 3.38 -15.43 3.08
N ALA A 39 3.75 -16.44 3.88
CA ALA A 39 4.74 -17.45 3.46
C ALA A 39 4.29 -18.26 2.25
N ARG A 40 2.97 -18.52 2.10
CA ARG A 40 2.39 -19.18 0.92
C ARG A 40 2.10 -18.20 -0.24
N ASN A 41 2.29 -16.90 -0.02
CA ASN A 41 1.90 -15.82 -0.92
C ASN A 41 0.40 -15.86 -1.33
N ASP A 42 -0.46 -16.37 -0.44
CA ASP A 42 -1.90 -16.55 -0.68
C ASP A 42 -2.70 -15.33 -0.21
N LEU A 43 -2.31 -14.15 -0.71
CA LEU A 43 -2.84 -12.86 -0.25
C LEU A 43 -4.33 -12.68 -0.55
N GLY A 44 -4.91 -13.54 -1.40
CA GLY A 44 -6.34 -13.56 -1.70
C GLY A 44 -7.21 -13.96 -0.50
N ILE A 45 -6.63 -14.57 0.54
CA ILE A 45 -7.29 -14.92 1.81
C ILE A 45 -7.52 -13.70 2.71
N LEU A 46 -6.68 -12.67 2.59
CA LEU A 46 -6.77 -11.52 3.48
C LEU A 46 -8.06 -10.72 3.19
N LYS A 47 -9.01 -10.78 4.11
CA LYS A 47 -10.32 -10.11 3.99
C LYS A 47 -10.56 -9.10 5.08
N ARG A 48 -11.47 -8.18 4.79
CA ARG A 48 -12.03 -7.26 5.78
C ARG A 48 -13.18 -7.95 6.49
N LYS A 49 -13.45 -7.51 7.71
CA LYS A 49 -14.67 -7.85 8.44
C LYS A 49 -15.91 -7.47 7.60
N PRO A 50 -17.05 -8.17 7.69
CA PRO A 50 -18.23 -7.87 6.85
C PRO A 50 -18.72 -6.42 6.97
N SER A 51 -18.78 -5.87 8.20
CA SER A 51 -19.14 -4.47 8.42
C SER A 51 -18.13 -3.49 7.80
N ASP A 52 -16.83 -3.78 7.90
CA ASP A 52 -15.77 -2.98 7.30
C ASP A 52 -15.79 -3.04 5.77
N LEU A 53 -16.05 -4.21 5.20
CA LEU A 53 -16.22 -4.37 3.75
C LEU A 53 -17.42 -3.56 3.26
N THR A 54 -18.54 -3.60 3.98
CA THR A 54 -19.74 -2.81 3.67
C THR A 54 -19.46 -1.31 3.71
N ARG A 55 -18.82 -0.83 4.79
CA ARG A 55 -18.42 0.58 4.92
C ARG A 55 -17.42 1.00 3.85
N TYR A 56 -16.47 0.12 3.51
CA TYR A 56 -15.48 0.36 2.49
C TYR A 56 -16.11 0.51 1.11
N LEU A 57 -17.11 -0.30 0.77
CA LEU A 57 -17.84 -0.22 -0.49
C LEU A 57 -18.60 1.10 -0.61
N ALA A 58 -19.33 1.49 0.44
CA ALA A 58 -20.03 2.77 0.50
C ALA A 58 -19.06 3.95 0.35
N TRP A 59 -18.00 3.97 1.16
CA TRP A 59 -16.95 5.01 1.07
C TRP A 59 -16.29 5.05 -0.31
N SER A 60 -16.01 3.89 -0.92
CA SER A 60 -15.38 3.82 -2.24
C SER A 60 -16.28 4.43 -3.32
N HIS A 61 -17.59 4.18 -3.25
CA HIS A 61 -18.57 4.78 -4.16
C HIS A 61 -18.63 6.30 -3.99
N GLU A 62 -18.83 6.79 -2.77
CA GLU A 62 -18.88 8.23 -2.46
C GLU A 62 -17.58 8.95 -2.84
N THR A 63 -16.43 8.33 -2.56
CA THR A 63 -15.11 8.87 -2.89
C THR A 63 -14.93 9.00 -4.39
N LYS A 64 -15.35 8.01 -5.17
CA LYS A 64 -15.28 8.09 -6.63
C LYS A 64 -16.22 9.15 -7.21
N LEU A 65 -17.43 9.30 -6.66
CA LEU A 65 -18.34 10.37 -7.05
C LEU A 65 -17.74 11.76 -6.80
N LYS A 66 -17.08 11.95 -5.65
CA LYS A 66 -16.56 13.26 -5.23
C LYS A 66 -15.20 13.61 -5.84
N TYR A 67 -14.30 12.63 -5.96
CA TYR A 67 -12.90 12.84 -6.34
C TYR A 67 -12.53 12.25 -7.70
N GLY A 68 -13.47 11.56 -8.36
CA GLY A 68 -13.25 10.84 -9.62
C GLY A 68 -12.58 9.48 -9.43
N THR A 69 -11.51 9.42 -8.62
CA THR A 69 -10.80 8.17 -8.30
C THR A 69 -10.39 8.12 -6.84
N ILE A 70 -10.19 6.91 -6.30
CA ILE A 70 -9.61 6.71 -4.97
C ILE A 70 -8.18 7.27 -4.93
N THR A 71 -7.41 7.10 -6.01
CA THR A 71 -6.08 7.71 -6.18
C THR A 71 -6.11 9.20 -5.93
N ASN A 72 -7.08 9.92 -6.52
CA ASN A 72 -7.18 11.36 -6.37
C ASN A 72 -7.43 11.75 -4.90
N TYR A 73 -8.33 11.03 -4.23
CA TYR A 73 -8.57 11.21 -2.81
C TYR A 73 -7.31 10.97 -1.97
N ILE A 74 -6.62 9.84 -2.18
CA ILE A 74 -5.42 9.49 -1.43
C ILE A 74 -4.32 10.54 -1.65
N CYS A 75 -4.06 10.96 -2.89
CA CYS A 75 -3.09 12.01 -3.18
C CYS A 75 -3.44 13.34 -2.50
N GLN A 76 -4.69 13.80 -2.62
CA GLN A 76 -5.11 15.12 -2.11
C GLN A 76 -5.24 15.16 -0.59
N HIS A 77 -5.77 14.10 0.03
CA HIS A 77 -6.16 14.12 1.44
C HIS A 77 -5.24 13.33 2.35
N ARG A 78 -4.48 12.37 1.83
CA ARG A 78 -3.61 11.49 2.65
C ARG A 78 -2.14 11.75 2.43
N LEU A 79 -1.73 11.80 1.17
CA LEU A 79 -0.32 11.93 0.81
C LEU A 79 0.11 13.39 0.74
N GLY A 80 -0.77 14.29 0.30
CA GLY A 80 -0.41 15.66 -0.05
C GLY A 80 0.44 15.71 -1.33
N TRP A 81 0.28 14.73 -2.21
CA TRP A 81 1.06 14.61 -3.44
C TRP A 81 0.29 15.23 -4.61
N GLU A 82 0.98 16.06 -5.39
CA GLU A 82 0.43 16.58 -6.64
C GLU A 82 0.23 15.46 -7.65
N ILE A 83 -0.95 15.45 -8.27
CA ILE A 83 -1.32 14.47 -9.29
C ILE A 83 -0.86 15.03 -10.64
N PRO A 84 0.02 14.34 -11.37
CA PRO A 84 0.44 14.77 -12.69
C PRO A 84 -0.77 14.92 -13.63
N PRO A 85 -0.80 15.94 -14.51
CA PRO A 85 -1.86 16.04 -15.50
C PRO A 85 -1.84 14.79 -16.40
N SER A 86 -2.97 14.10 -16.53
CA SER A 86 -3.12 12.99 -17.46
C SER A 86 -2.80 13.49 -18.87
N SER A 87 -1.93 12.81 -19.61
CA SER A 87 -1.49 13.15 -20.96
C SER A 87 -2.60 12.93 -22.02
N SER A 88 -3.77 13.52 -21.81
CA SER A 88 -4.89 13.47 -22.76
C SER A 88 -5.71 14.76 -22.76
N SER A 89 -5.10 15.86 -23.25
CA SER A 89 -5.73 16.82 -24.17
C SER A 89 -4.84 18.07 -24.36
N SER A 90 -3.86 17.99 -25.25
CA SER A 90 -3.27 19.18 -25.87
C SER A 90 -3.99 19.46 -27.19
N SER A 91 -5.13 20.14 -27.11
CA SER A 91 -5.75 20.75 -28.29
C SER A 91 -5.13 22.12 -28.52
N SER A 92 -4.09 22.21 -29.34
CA SER A 92 -3.68 23.48 -29.97
C SER A 92 -2.73 23.27 -31.15
N THR A 93 -3.35 23.29 -32.33
CA THR A 93 -2.93 24.00 -33.56
C THR A 93 -1.43 24.07 -33.89
N SER A 94 -1.09 23.32 -34.93
CA SER A 94 0.12 23.42 -35.74
C SER A 94 0.50 24.85 -36.12
N THR A 95 1.76 25.23 -35.91
CA THR A 95 2.52 26.10 -36.83
C THR A 95 3.96 25.61 -36.91
N SER A 96 4.36 25.26 -38.13
CA SER A 96 5.66 24.75 -38.51
C SER A 96 6.78 25.79 -38.34
N THR A 97 7.90 25.39 -37.73
CA THR A 97 9.23 25.88 -38.14
C THR A 97 10.30 24.85 -37.79
N ARG A 98 11.11 24.51 -38.80
CA ARG A 98 12.22 23.56 -38.76
C ARG A 98 13.41 24.14 -37.97
N THR A 99 14.12 23.30 -37.23
CA THR A 99 15.59 23.33 -37.11
C THR A 99 16.08 21.98 -36.56
N ASN A 100 16.96 21.33 -37.31
CA ASN A 100 17.56 20.04 -36.98
C ASN A 100 18.76 20.24 -36.04
N THR A 101 18.82 19.48 -34.94
CA THR A 101 20.08 19.20 -34.23
C THR A 101 20.01 17.80 -33.64
N PRO A 102 20.94 16.88 -33.93
CA PRO A 102 20.88 15.51 -33.41
C PRO A 102 21.63 15.42 -32.08
N SER A 103 20.94 14.98 -31.03
CA SER A 103 21.60 14.45 -29.83
C SER A 103 20.86 13.23 -29.28
N THR A 104 21.58 12.11 -29.36
CA THR A 104 21.62 10.93 -28.49
C THR A 104 20.29 10.30 -28.06
N GLN A 105 20.00 9.17 -28.71
CA GLN A 105 18.94 8.21 -28.38
C GLN A 105 19.08 7.70 -26.94
N SER A 106 18.08 7.97 -26.11
CA SER A 106 17.77 7.15 -24.95
C SER A 106 16.73 6.10 -25.38
N THR A 107 17.15 4.84 -25.40
CA THR A 107 16.29 3.68 -25.54
C THR A 107 15.50 3.52 -24.23
N SER A 108 14.33 4.17 -24.17
CA SER A 108 13.31 3.85 -23.18
C SER A 108 12.31 2.89 -23.83
N SER A 109 12.21 1.70 -23.24
CA SER A 109 11.26 0.66 -23.59
C SER A 109 9.84 1.15 -23.33
N THR A 110 9.10 1.32 -24.42
CA THR A 110 7.67 1.65 -24.45
C THR A 110 6.87 0.57 -23.71
N SER A 111 6.45 0.87 -22.50
CA SER A 111 5.29 0.23 -21.86
C SER A 111 4.18 1.28 -21.84
N THR A 112 3.16 1.08 -22.68
CA THR A 112 1.94 1.90 -22.69
C THR A 112 1.09 1.57 -21.46
N SER A 113 1.53 2.04 -20.29
CA SER A 113 0.64 2.21 -19.14
C SER A 113 0.20 3.68 -19.11
N THR A 114 -1.12 3.90 -19.09
CA THR A 114 -1.74 5.24 -18.98
C THR A 114 -1.71 5.77 -17.55
N ASP A 115 -0.95 5.14 -16.67
CA ASP A 115 -0.94 5.45 -15.25
C ASP A 115 -0.08 6.70 -14.98
N PRO A 116 -0.52 7.59 -14.07
CA PRO A 116 0.23 8.80 -13.74
C PRO A 116 1.58 8.44 -13.13
N ILE A 117 2.65 8.97 -13.70
CA ILE A 117 4.01 8.85 -13.15
C ILE A 117 4.23 9.97 -12.15
N PHE A 118 4.35 9.63 -10.88
CA PHE A 118 4.64 10.61 -9.83
C PHE A 118 6.12 11.02 -9.88
N PRO A 119 6.43 12.33 -9.90
CA PRO A 119 7.81 12.80 -9.80
C PRO A 119 8.44 12.32 -8.50
N TYR A 120 9.65 11.77 -8.56
CA TYR A 120 10.42 11.30 -7.41
C TYR A 120 11.83 11.91 -7.41
N THR A 121 12.43 12.03 -6.23
CA THR A 121 13.77 12.58 -6.02
C THR A 121 14.86 11.56 -6.34
N ASN A 122 14.64 10.28 -6.01
CA ASN A 122 15.58 9.20 -6.25
C ASN A 122 14.89 8.03 -6.97
N PRO A 123 15.46 7.52 -8.08
CA PRO A 123 14.86 6.40 -8.80
C PRO A 123 14.91 5.06 -8.05
N ILE A 124 15.71 4.94 -6.99
CA ILE A 124 15.78 3.72 -6.17
C ILE A 124 14.64 3.74 -5.15
N PRO A 125 13.72 2.75 -5.17
CA PRO A 125 12.64 2.67 -4.18
C PRO A 125 13.16 2.76 -2.74
N PHE A 126 12.42 3.51 -1.91
CA PHE A 126 12.72 3.74 -0.49
C PHE A 126 14.04 4.49 -0.18
N ALA A 127 14.75 5.01 -1.18
CA ALA A 127 16.06 5.64 -0.98
C ALA A 127 15.98 7.10 -0.49
N HIS A 128 14.87 7.80 -0.76
CA HIS A 128 14.67 9.19 -0.33
C HIS A 128 13.39 9.32 0.51
N PRO A 129 13.42 10.01 1.68
CA PRO A 129 12.25 10.13 2.55
C PRO A 129 11.06 10.84 1.91
N ASP A 130 11.30 11.77 0.97
CA ASP A 130 10.21 12.48 0.26
C ASP A 130 9.49 11.60 -0.78
N ASP A 131 10.07 10.45 -1.12
CA ASP A 131 9.54 9.54 -2.14
C ASP A 131 8.59 8.48 -1.59
N TYR A 132 8.37 8.46 -0.28
CA TYR A 132 7.39 7.57 0.35
C TYR A 132 6.67 8.22 1.52
N LYS A 133 5.54 7.62 1.92
CA LYS A 133 4.81 8.00 3.12
C LYS A 133 4.24 6.76 3.80
N ILE A 134 4.44 6.66 5.11
CA ILE A 134 3.88 5.59 5.94
C ILE A 134 2.61 6.12 6.58
N LEU A 135 1.50 5.41 6.44
CA LEU A 135 0.21 5.77 7.00
C LEU A 135 -0.45 4.54 7.65
N ARG A 136 -1.38 4.76 8.59
CA ARG A 136 -2.33 3.72 8.97
C ARG A 136 -3.22 3.38 7.78
N ASN A 137 -3.60 2.10 7.67
CA ASN A 137 -4.59 1.68 6.70
C ASN A 137 -5.98 2.10 7.20
N ASP A 138 -6.68 2.95 6.45
CA ASP A 138 -8.05 3.38 6.78
C ASP A 138 -9.07 2.24 6.69
N TRP A 139 -8.72 1.23 5.91
CA TRP A 139 -9.57 0.08 5.61
C TRP A 139 -8.77 -1.19 5.88
N PRO A 140 -8.42 -1.44 7.15
CA PRO A 140 -7.61 -2.59 7.54
C PRO A 140 -8.34 -3.88 7.23
N TYR A 141 -7.58 -4.98 7.20
CA TYR A 141 -8.18 -6.31 7.17
C TYR A 141 -8.80 -6.67 8.52
N GLY A 142 -9.59 -7.75 8.56
CA GLY A 142 -10.14 -8.29 9.79
C GLY A 142 -9.04 -8.96 10.59
N LEU A 143 -8.25 -8.16 11.32
CA LEU A 143 -7.10 -8.59 12.11
C LEU A 143 -7.45 -8.62 13.59
N THR A 144 -6.71 -9.40 14.38
CA THR A 144 -6.82 -9.34 15.85
C THR A 144 -6.35 -7.98 16.40
N PRO A 145 -6.87 -7.52 17.56
CA PRO A 145 -6.63 -6.15 18.05
C PRO A 145 -5.17 -5.78 18.36
N ASP A 146 -4.31 -6.78 18.55
CA ASP A 146 -2.87 -6.63 18.77
C ASP A 146 -2.09 -6.26 17.50
N ILE A 147 -2.75 -6.24 16.33
CA ILE A 147 -2.11 -6.04 15.03
C ILE A 147 -2.52 -4.69 14.44
N SER A 148 -1.51 -3.88 14.11
CA SER A 148 -1.70 -2.63 13.37
C SER A 148 -1.37 -2.81 11.89
N HIS A 149 -2.28 -2.35 11.03
CA HIS A 149 -2.12 -2.41 9.57
C HIS A 149 -1.66 -1.05 9.03
N LEU A 150 -0.43 -1.00 8.54
CA LEU A 150 0.15 0.17 7.90
C LEU A 150 0.24 0.00 6.38
N VAL A 151 0.26 1.12 5.69
CA VAL A 151 0.53 1.19 4.24
C VAL A 151 1.69 2.13 4.01
N VAL A 152 2.68 1.66 3.27
CA VAL A 152 3.81 2.48 2.81
C VAL A 152 3.55 2.78 1.35
N TRP A 153 3.22 4.04 1.06
CA TRP A 153 2.98 4.56 -0.28
C TRP A 153 4.29 5.03 -0.89
N LEU A 154 4.49 4.78 -2.19
CA LEU A 154 5.68 5.17 -2.93
C LEU A 154 5.35 5.98 -4.16
N ARG A 155 6.22 6.94 -4.48
CA ARG A 155 6.26 7.63 -5.77
C ARG A 155 7.01 6.82 -6.83
N THR A 156 7.95 5.98 -6.40
CA THR A 156 8.77 5.14 -7.25
C THR A 156 8.09 3.81 -7.58
N PRO A 157 8.23 3.30 -8.81
CA PRO A 157 7.73 1.98 -9.17
C PRO A 157 8.51 0.87 -8.46
N VAL A 158 7.82 -0.22 -8.11
CA VAL A 158 8.45 -1.43 -7.56
C VAL A 158 8.34 -2.54 -8.61
N ALA A 159 9.47 -3.04 -9.09
CA ALA A 159 9.48 -4.00 -10.19
C ALA A 159 8.87 -5.35 -9.76
N VAL A 160 8.09 -5.94 -10.67
CA VAL A 160 7.46 -7.25 -10.51
C VAL A 160 7.86 -8.19 -11.63
N LYS A 161 7.86 -9.48 -11.31
CA LYS A 161 8.06 -10.62 -12.21
C LYS A 161 6.92 -10.66 -13.23
N PRO A 162 7.19 -10.57 -14.55
CA PRO A 162 6.16 -10.57 -15.58
C PRO A 162 5.24 -11.81 -15.56
N GLU A 163 5.76 -12.94 -15.12
CA GLU A 163 5.09 -14.23 -15.14
C GLU A 163 3.94 -14.37 -14.14
N ASN A 164 4.04 -13.71 -12.99
CA ASN A 164 3.06 -13.87 -11.90
C ASN A 164 2.69 -12.56 -11.20
N GLY A 165 3.48 -11.49 -11.35
CA GLY A 165 3.26 -10.22 -10.66
C GLY A 165 3.81 -10.17 -9.22
N ASP A 166 4.55 -11.19 -8.78
CA ASP A 166 5.32 -11.13 -7.53
C ASP A 166 6.48 -10.15 -7.67
N VAL A 167 7.00 -9.60 -6.58
CA VAL A 167 8.15 -8.69 -6.64
C VAL A 167 9.40 -9.41 -7.17
N THR A 168 10.25 -8.69 -7.91
CA THR A 168 11.57 -9.23 -8.30
C THR A 168 12.45 -9.45 -7.07
N GLU A 169 13.51 -10.25 -7.17
CA GLU A 169 14.43 -10.47 -6.05
C GLU A 169 15.13 -9.18 -5.63
N GLU A 170 15.48 -8.32 -6.60
CA GLU A 170 16.06 -7.00 -6.34
C GLU A 170 15.07 -6.10 -5.60
N SER A 171 13.81 -6.07 -6.04
CA SER A 171 12.75 -5.30 -5.39
C SER A 171 12.44 -5.82 -3.99
N ARG A 172 12.45 -7.15 -3.81
CA ARG A 172 12.30 -7.81 -2.50
C ARG A 172 13.42 -7.38 -1.55
N ALA A 173 14.68 -7.40 -2.00
CA ALA A 173 15.82 -6.96 -1.19
C ALA A 173 15.72 -5.48 -0.80
N LEU A 174 15.24 -4.60 -1.70
CA LEU A 174 15.00 -3.19 -1.39
C LEU A 174 13.91 -3.02 -0.31
N ILE A 175 12.79 -3.74 -0.44
CA ILE A 175 11.71 -3.71 0.54
C ILE A 175 12.18 -4.26 1.89
N GLU A 176 12.84 -5.42 1.91
CA GLU A 176 13.35 -6.04 3.13
C GLU A 176 14.36 -5.13 3.83
N GLY A 177 15.27 -4.50 3.07
CA GLY A 177 16.19 -3.51 3.62
C GLY A 177 15.45 -2.32 4.24
N PHE A 178 14.44 -1.79 3.56
CA PHE A 178 13.63 -0.70 4.10
C PHE A 178 12.90 -1.11 5.38
N VAL A 179 12.25 -2.27 5.37
CA VAL A 179 11.51 -2.80 6.53
C VAL A 179 12.44 -3.01 7.72
N GLN A 180 13.62 -3.56 7.47
CA GLN A 180 14.66 -3.76 8.47
C GLN A 180 15.08 -2.44 9.13
N ARG A 181 15.40 -1.42 8.32
CA ARG A 181 15.89 -0.11 8.82
C ARG A 181 14.82 0.70 9.55
N VAL A 182 13.59 0.71 9.03
CA VAL A 182 12.55 1.62 9.51
C VAL A 182 11.75 1.02 10.67
N PHE A 183 11.35 -0.25 10.55
CA PHE A 183 10.48 -0.89 11.52
C PHE A 183 11.28 -1.74 12.51
N VAL A 184 12.07 -2.71 12.01
CA VAL A 184 12.74 -3.68 12.88
C VAL A 184 13.78 -3.01 13.77
N GLU A 185 14.71 -2.22 13.22
CA GLU A 185 15.74 -1.53 14.02
C GLU A 185 15.14 -0.56 15.05
N ARG A 186 14.02 0.09 14.73
CA ARG A 186 13.31 0.94 15.68
C ARG A 186 12.71 0.15 16.84
N LEU A 187 12.16 -1.03 16.58
CA LEU A 187 11.66 -1.95 17.60
C LEU A 187 12.80 -2.59 18.41
N VAL A 188 13.95 -2.87 17.82
CA VAL A 188 15.13 -3.34 18.56
C VAL A 188 15.55 -2.32 19.61
N ARG A 189 15.64 -1.03 19.25
CA ARG A 189 15.94 0.05 20.21
C ARG A 189 14.90 0.08 21.33
N GLU A 190 13.62 0.05 20.98
CA GLU A 190 12.52 0.00 21.95
C GLU A 190 12.67 -1.14 22.95
N ILE A 191 12.90 -2.37 22.46
CA ILE A 191 13.00 -3.55 23.30
C ILE A 191 14.26 -3.52 24.17
N THR A 192 15.38 -3.06 23.61
CA THR A 192 16.67 -3.00 24.32
C THR A 192 16.61 -1.94 25.43
N ASP A 193 16.13 -0.73 25.10
CA ASP A 193 16.13 0.43 26.00
C ASP A 193 15.10 0.29 27.12
N VAL A 194 13.92 -0.28 26.82
CA VAL A 194 12.80 -0.33 27.78
C VAL A 194 12.77 -1.65 28.56
N ASN A 195 13.07 -2.79 27.92
CA ASN A 195 12.94 -4.10 28.56
C ASN A 195 14.27 -4.65 29.09
N GLY A 196 15.41 -4.01 28.76
CA GLY A 196 16.74 -4.46 29.18
C GLY A 196 17.15 -5.83 28.61
N GLU A 197 16.51 -6.26 27.52
CA GLU A 197 16.82 -7.51 26.84
C GLU A 197 18.14 -7.38 26.06
N GLY A 198 18.92 -8.47 25.97
CA GLY A 198 20.15 -8.47 25.17
C GLY A 198 19.86 -8.27 23.68
N GLU A 199 20.76 -7.58 22.97
CA GLU A 199 20.60 -7.16 21.57
C GLU A 199 20.16 -8.30 20.62
N GLY A 200 20.70 -9.52 20.81
CA GLY A 200 20.31 -10.68 20.02
C GLY A 200 18.85 -11.11 20.21
N VAL A 201 18.34 -11.03 21.45
CA VAL A 201 16.95 -11.36 21.78
C VAL A 201 16.02 -10.27 21.24
N ALA A 202 16.38 -9.01 21.46
CA ALA A 202 15.64 -7.86 20.94
C ALA A 202 15.50 -7.93 19.41
N LYS A 203 16.58 -8.28 18.70
CA LYS A 203 16.56 -8.46 17.24
C LYS A 203 15.63 -9.58 16.77
N ALA A 204 15.66 -10.74 17.44
CA ALA A 204 14.78 -11.85 17.10
C ALA A 204 13.31 -11.48 17.33
N LYS A 205 13.00 -10.85 18.46
CA LYS A 205 11.65 -10.41 18.83
C LYS A 205 11.12 -9.33 17.88
N ALA A 206 11.92 -8.30 17.60
CA ALA A 206 11.56 -7.23 16.66
C ALA A 206 11.28 -7.77 15.25
N LYS A 207 12.08 -8.73 14.77
CA LYS A 207 11.85 -9.37 13.47
C LYS A 207 10.56 -10.19 13.46
N ASP A 208 10.22 -10.84 14.56
CA ASP A 208 8.97 -11.61 14.69
C ASP A 208 7.72 -10.72 14.73
N GLN A 209 7.86 -9.44 15.12
CA GLN A 209 6.76 -8.47 15.23
C GLN A 209 6.42 -7.73 13.93
N VAL A 210 7.15 -7.97 12.83
CA VAL A 210 6.96 -7.23 11.57
C VAL A 210 6.76 -8.18 10.41
N LEU A 211 5.64 -8.03 9.71
CA LEU A 211 5.35 -8.69 8.44
C LEU A 211 5.13 -7.64 7.35
N TRP A 212 5.40 -8.00 6.10
CA TRP A 212 5.07 -7.16 4.97
C TRP A 212 4.65 -8.00 3.78
N PHE A 213 3.86 -7.40 2.89
CA PHE A 213 3.51 -7.99 1.60
C PHE A 213 3.16 -6.89 0.61
N LYS A 214 3.21 -7.22 -0.68
CA LYS A 214 2.68 -6.39 -1.76
C LYS A 214 1.49 -7.12 -2.36
N ASN A 215 0.31 -6.50 -2.34
CA ASN A 215 -0.85 -7.08 -3.01
C ASN A 215 -0.59 -7.22 -4.51
N TRP A 216 -1.00 -8.35 -5.09
CA TRP A 216 -1.05 -8.56 -6.53
C TRP A 216 -1.88 -7.46 -7.20
N THR A 217 -1.53 -7.06 -8.43
CA THR A 217 -2.23 -5.99 -9.17
C THR A 217 -3.74 -6.22 -9.27
N ALA A 218 -4.18 -7.49 -9.33
CA ALA A 218 -5.60 -7.84 -9.37
C ALA A 218 -6.36 -7.47 -8.08
N LEU A 219 -5.70 -7.50 -6.91
CA LEU A 219 -6.28 -7.27 -5.59
C LEU A 219 -6.15 -5.81 -5.10
N GLN A 220 -5.36 -4.99 -5.80
CA GLN A 220 -5.15 -3.60 -5.42
C GLN A 220 -6.36 -2.73 -5.79
N SER A 221 -6.89 -2.03 -4.79
CA SER A 221 -7.92 -1.00 -5.00
C SER A 221 -7.36 0.29 -5.63
N VAL A 222 -6.06 0.54 -5.47
CA VAL A 222 -5.36 1.75 -5.97
C VAL A 222 -4.16 1.31 -6.80
N ARG A 223 -4.39 1.00 -8.08
CA ARG A 223 -3.34 0.45 -8.97
C ARG A 223 -2.32 1.49 -9.43
N SER A 224 -2.72 2.76 -9.48
CA SER A 224 -1.89 3.84 -10.00
C SER A 224 -0.91 4.42 -8.97
N LEU A 225 -0.94 3.93 -7.73
CA LEU A 225 -0.01 4.33 -6.67
C LEU A 225 0.66 3.09 -6.13
N GLU A 226 1.99 3.08 -6.12
CA GLU A 226 2.72 1.97 -5.55
C GLU A 226 2.61 1.96 -4.03
N HIS A 227 2.43 0.77 -3.48
CA HIS A 227 2.36 0.58 -2.04
C HIS A 227 2.71 -0.84 -1.62
N ILE A 228 3.24 -0.96 -0.41
CA ILE A 228 3.33 -2.22 0.34
C ILE A 228 2.49 -2.10 1.61
N HIS A 229 2.03 -3.23 2.10
CA HIS A 229 1.41 -3.34 3.40
C HIS A 229 2.44 -3.81 4.41
N VAL A 230 2.45 -3.17 5.58
CA VAL A 230 3.27 -3.58 6.72
C VAL A 230 2.31 -3.85 7.88
N LEU A 231 2.42 -5.03 8.46
CA LEU A 231 1.68 -5.43 9.65
C LEU A 231 2.66 -5.46 10.81
N VAL A 232 2.28 -4.86 11.93
CA VAL A 232 3.09 -4.88 13.15
C VAL A 232 2.25 -5.35 14.33
N ARG A 233 2.82 -6.22 15.18
CA ARG A 233 2.14 -6.78 16.35
C ARG A 233 2.68 -6.20 17.65
N ASP A 234 1.78 -5.89 18.60
CA ASP A 234 2.12 -5.42 19.94
C ASP A 234 3.01 -4.17 19.94
N VAL A 235 2.82 -3.28 18.95
CA VAL A 235 3.60 -2.05 18.86
C VAL A 235 2.92 -0.93 19.64
N PRO A 236 3.61 -0.27 20.58
CA PRO A 236 3.04 0.84 21.32
C PRO A 236 2.60 1.99 20.40
N GLU A 237 1.46 2.59 20.73
CA GLU A 237 0.86 3.67 19.96
C GLU A 237 1.85 4.80 19.62
N ARG A 238 2.71 5.21 20.56
CA ARG A 238 3.71 6.26 20.33
C ARG A 238 4.66 5.97 19.16
N ILE A 239 4.95 4.71 18.89
CA ILE A 239 5.81 4.29 17.76
C ILE A 239 5.00 4.33 16.46
N LEU A 240 3.72 3.97 16.51
CA LEU A 240 2.82 4.13 15.36
C LEU A 240 2.67 5.61 14.98
N VAL A 241 2.50 6.51 15.95
CA VAL A 241 2.50 7.97 15.73
C VAL A 241 3.84 8.44 15.17
N GLU A 242 4.97 7.94 15.69
CA GLU A 242 6.30 8.26 15.19
C GLU A 242 6.45 7.92 13.69
N TRP A 243 5.98 6.75 13.26
CA TRP A 243 6.06 6.34 11.86
C TRP A 243 5.06 7.06 10.94
N THR A 244 3.84 7.31 11.43
CA THR A 244 2.73 7.74 10.57
C THR A 244 2.45 9.24 10.64
N GLY A 245 2.83 9.89 11.74
CA GLY A 245 2.37 11.23 12.09
C GLY A 245 0.86 11.30 12.43
N GLU A 246 0.18 10.16 12.55
CA GLU A 246 -1.25 10.05 12.83
C GLU A 246 -1.45 9.61 14.29
N GLY A 247 -2.26 10.35 15.04
CA GLY A 247 -2.64 9.96 16.41
C GLY A 247 -3.58 8.75 16.44
N GLU A 248 -4.04 8.37 17.64
CA GLU A 248 -4.95 7.24 17.81
C GLU A 248 -6.16 7.34 16.88
N THR A 249 -6.41 6.26 16.13
CA THR A 249 -7.60 6.12 15.30
C THR A 249 -8.83 6.01 16.22
N ARG A 250 -9.68 7.04 16.20
CA ARG A 250 -11.01 6.98 16.81
C ARG A 250 -11.90 6.14 15.90
N HIS A 251 -12.10 4.87 16.22
CA HIS A 251 -13.10 4.03 15.56
C HIS A 251 -14.47 4.17 16.20
#